data_AF-A0A7V9LNE1-F1
#
_entry.id   AF-A0A7V9LNE1-F1
#
_cell.length_a   1.000
_cell.length_b   1.000
_cell.length_c   1.000
_cell.angle_alpha   90.00
_cell.angle_beta   90.00
_cell.angle_gamma   90.00
#
_symmetry.space_group_name_H-M   'P 1'
#
loop_
_entity.id
_entity.type
_entity.pdbx_description
1 polymer ?
#
loop_
_entity_poly.entity_id
_entity_poly.type
_entity_poly.pdbx_seq_one_letter_code
_entity_poly.pdbx_strand_id
1 'polypeptide(L)'
;MGEQMDTHEVIRSLTDVLKLQGRSLLTLTLLAGSMGGVLGTALKPTLRSFVANELTDTYQLVEKMSALGGNPSFEAPSVEVSSSSAKALAQLLDNEREAVAALHEVIAHSGQEPHSEALEHLLEHVIMRKQRQVDFLVHATRAD
;
A
#
# COMPACT_ATOMS: atom_id res chain seq x y z
N MET A 1 -14.27 0.48 30.11
CA MET A 1 -12.85 0.29 29.74
C MET A 1 -12.87 -0.07 28.26
N GLY A 2 -12.17 0.68 27.42
CA GLY A 2 -12.09 0.39 25.98
C GLY A 2 -11.39 -0.94 25.73
N GLU A 3 -11.60 -1.50 24.54
CA GLU A 3 -10.89 -2.69 24.09
C GLU A 3 -9.38 -2.40 23.99
N GLN A 4 -8.55 -3.28 24.54
CA GLN A 4 -7.09 -3.10 24.54
C GLN A 4 -6.52 -3.52 23.18
N MET A 5 -5.48 -2.83 22.73
CA MET A 5 -4.76 -3.24 21.52
C MET A 5 -4.18 -4.65 21.65
N ASP A 6 -4.37 -5.48 20.62
CA ASP A 6 -3.59 -6.71 20.47
C ASP A 6 -2.31 -6.40 19.71
N THR A 7 -1.28 -5.96 20.45
CA THR A 7 0.00 -5.55 19.86
C THR A 7 0.64 -6.66 19.03
N HIS A 8 0.46 -7.94 19.41
CA HIS A 8 1.04 -9.06 18.67
C HIS A 8 0.35 -9.21 17.31
N GLU A 9 -0.98 -9.19 17.28
CA GLU A 9 -1.74 -9.28 16.04
C GLU A 9 -1.57 -8.04 15.14
N VAL A 10 -1.44 -6.85 15.73
CA VAL A 10 -1.10 -5.63 14.99
C VAL A 10 0.27 -5.77 14.32
N ILE A 11 1.31 -6.20 15.06
CA ILE A 11 2.66 -6.37 14.50
C ILE A 11 2.66 -7.43 13.40
N ARG A 12 1.97 -8.56 13.61
CA ARG A 12 1.83 -9.62 12.60
C ARG A 12 1.16 -9.08 11.33
N SER A 13 0.04 -8.39 11.48
CA SER A 13 -0.74 -7.86 10.35
C SER A 13 0.03 -6.75 9.62
N LEU A 14 0.72 -5.86 10.34
CA LEU A 14 1.62 -4.86 9.75
C LEU A 14 2.77 -5.51 8.95
N THR A 15 3.28 -6.65 9.41
CA THR A 15 4.32 -7.40 8.67
C THR A 15 3.79 -7.87 7.30
N ASP A 16 2.54 -8.35 7.27
CA ASP A 16 1.91 -8.78 6.02
C ASP A 16 1.59 -7.60 5.10
N VAL A 17 1.12 -6.48 5.67
CA VAL A 17 0.96 -5.21 4.95
C VAL A 17 2.27 -4.75 4.33
N LEU A 18 3.40 -4.81 5.05
CA LEU A 18 4.69 -4.36 4.53
C LEU A 18 5.15 -5.16 3.29
N LYS A 19 4.83 -6.46 3.23
CA LYS A 19 5.11 -7.29 2.03
C LYS A 19 4.29 -6.79 0.83
N LEU A 20 3.00 -6.51 1.04
CA LEU A 20 2.09 -6.01 0.01
C LEU A 20 2.48 -4.59 -0.43
N GLN A 21 2.86 -3.73 0.52
CA GLN A 21 3.36 -2.39 0.28
C GLN A 21 4.66 -2.42 -0.54
N GLY A 22 5.58 -3.32 -0.20
CA GLY A 22 6.81 -3.54 -0.97
C GLY A 22 6.52 -3.98 -2.41
N ARG A 23 5.57 -4.90 -2.60
CA ARG A 23 5.13 -5.34 -3.94
C ARG A 23 4.51 -4.19 -4.74
N SER A 24 3.62 -3.42 -4.13
CA SER A 24 3.02 -2.20 -4.71
C SER A 24 4.12 -1.23 -5.18
N LEU A 25 5.03 -0.85 -4.27
CA LEU A 25 6.09 0.12 -4.51
C LEU A 25 6.99 -0.30 -5.68
N LEU A 26 7.41 -1.57 -5.71
CA LEU A 26 8.24 -2.11 -6.79
C LEU A 26 7.48 -2.17 -8.12
N THR A 27 6.21 -2.60 -8.10
CA THR A 27 5.35 -2.64 -9.30
C THR A 27 5.18 -1.23 -9.88
N LEU A 28 4.81 -0.25 -9.05
CA LEU A 28 4.66 1.15 -9.44
C LEU A 28 5.96 1.71 -10.01
N THR A 29 7.10 1.40 -9.39
CA THR A 29 8.43 1.84 -9.87
C THR A 29 8.73 1.29 -11.25
N LEU A 30 8.51 -0.02 -11.46
CA LEU A 30 8.71 -0.66 -12.76
C LEU A 30 7.80 -0.05 -13.82
N LEU A 31 6.51 0.17 -13.53
CA LEU A 31 5.57 0.78 -14.48
C LEU A 31 5.91 2.24 -14.79
N ALA A 32 6.23 3.04 -13.77
CA ALA A 32 6.64 4.43 -13.94
C ALA A 32 7.93 4.59 -14.76
N GLY A 33 8.83 3.60 -14.71
CA GLY A 33 10.06 3.57 -15.51
C GLY A 33 9.83 3.05 -16.93
N SER A 34 9.17 1.90 -17.06
CA SER A 34 9.16 1.09 -18.28
C SER A 34 7.97 1.31 -19.21
N MET A 35 6.83 1.81 -18.71
CA MET A 35 5.61 1.87 -19.52
C MET A 35 5.79 2.77 -20.76
N GLY A 36 5.56 2.22 -21.95
CA GLY A 36 5.73 2.93 -23.22
C GLY A 36 4.41 3.43 -23.81
N GLY A 37 4.50 4.10 -24.96
CA GLY A 37 3.35 4.55 -25.74
C GLY A 37 2.63 5.78 -25.17
N VAL A 38 1.53 6.16 -25.81
CA VAL A 38 0.73 7.36 -25.45
C VAL A 38 0.23 7.27 -24.00
N LEU A 39 -0.30 6.09 -23.60
CA LEU A 39 -0.71 5.83 -22.22
C LEU A 39 0.45 5.99 -21.23
N GLY A 40 1.62 5.41 -21.54
CA GLY A 40 2.81 5.55 -20.69
C GLY A 40 3.20 7.02 -20.49
N THR A 41 3.24 7.82 -21.55
CA THR A 41 3.56 9.25 -21.45
C THR A 41 2.56 10.01 -20.58
N ALA A 42 1.27 9.69 -20.68
CA ALA A 42 0.22 10.35 -19.91
C ALA A 42 0.20 9.94 -18.42
N LEU A 43 0.43 8.66 -18.12
CA LEU A 43 0.25 8.12 -16.77
C LEU A 43 1.51 8.21 -15.89
N LYS A 44 2.71 8.25 -16.49
CA LYS A 44 3.99 8.25 -15.77
C LYS A 44 4.10 9.31 -14.65
N PRO A 45 3.70 10.57 -14.84
CA PRO A 45 3.76 11.57 -13.76
C PRO A 45 2.94 11.15 -12.53
N THR A 46 1.72 10.64 -12.74
CA THR A 46 0.85 10.16 -11.67
C THR A 46 1.43 8.93 -10.98
N LEU A 47 1.92 7.95 -11.75
CA LEU A 47 2.56 6.76 -11.19
C LEU A 47 3.78 7.11 -10.32
N ARG A 48 4.59 8.10 -10.73
CA ARG A 48 5.72 8.59 -9.91
C ARG A 48 5.25 9.26 -8.62
N SER A 49 4.15 10.01 -8.66
CA SER A 49 3.57 10.57 -7.44
C SER A 49 3.08 9.46 -6.49
N PHE A 50 2.54 8.37 -7.02
CA PHE A 50 2.15 7.22 -6.20
C PHE A 50 3.36 6.55 -5.56
N VAL A 51 4.46 6.35 -6.29
CA VAL A 51 5.73 5.85 -5.72
C VAL A 51 6.18 6.69 -4.52
N ALA A 52 6.15 8.03 -4.62
CA ALA A 52 6.57 8.90 -3.53
C ALA A 52 5.66 8.80 -2.30
N ASN A 53 4.34 8.69 -2.52
CA ASN A 53 3.36 8.50 -1.44
C ASN A 53 3.52 7.14 -0.78
N GLU A 54 3.65 6.06 -1.56
CA GLU A 54 3.84 4.70 -1.06
C GLU A 54 5.12 4.58 -0.21
N LEU A 55 6.20 5.23 -0.62
CA LEU A 55 7.45 5.25 0.14
C LEU A 55 7.27 5.97 1.48
N THR A 56 6.60 7.12 1.47
CA THR A 56 6.29 7.88 2.70
C THR A 56 5.44 7.04 3.66
N ASP A 57 4.40 6.39 3.14
CA ASP A 57 3.50 5.55 3.92
C ASP A 57 4.24 4.34 4.50
N THR A 58 5.15 3.76 3.72
CA THR A 58 6.02 2.66 4.17
C THR A 58 6.87 3.09 5.37
N TYR A 59 7.48 4.28 5.33
CA TYR A 59 8.25 4.80 6.47
C TYR A 59 7.39 4.93 7.72
N GLN A 60 6.19 5.49 7.59
CA GLN A 60 5.27 5.67 8.73
C GLN A 60 4.82 4.34 9.34
N LEU A 61 4.55 3.33 8.51
CA LEU A 61 4.18 1.98 8.97
C LEU A 61 5.34 1.29 9.69
N VAL A 62 6.56 1.40 9.14
CA VAL A 62 7.78 0.86 9.76
C VAL A 62 8.06 1.53 11.11
N GLU A 63 7.95 2.85 11.17
CA GLU A 63 8.10 3.62 12.42
C GLU A 63 7.09 3.16 13.48
N LYS A 64 5.81 3.00 13.10
CA LYS A 64 4.79 2.50 14.03
C LYS A 64 5.05 1.08 14.48
N MET A 65 5.37 0.17 13.57
CA MET A 65 5.70 -1.21 13.92
C MET A 65 6.89 -1.27 14.89
N SER A 66 7.93 -0.47 14.66
CA SER A 66 9.08 -0.39 15.57
C SER A 66 8.71 0.20 16.93
N ALA A 67 7.86 1.24 16.97
CA ALA A 67 7.39 1.84 18.23
C ALA A 67 6.55 0.88 19.09
N LEU A 68 5.88 -0.08 18.45
CA LEU A 68 5.14 -1.16 19.11
C LEU A 68 6.03 -2.31 19.61
N GLY A 69 7.35 -2.23 19.39
CA GLY A 69 8.31 -3.28 19.77
C GLY A 69 8.49 -4.36 18.71
N GLY A 70 7.95 -4.19 17.50
CA GLY A 70 8.21 -5.07 16.37
C GLY A 70 9.61 -4.88 15.79
N ASN A 71 10.06 -5.85 15.00
CA ASN A 71 11.30 -5.77 14.21
C ASN A 71 10.96 -5.74 12.71
N PRO A 72 10.81 -4.55 12.11
CA PRO A 72 10.36 -4.42 10.73
C PRO A 72 11.34 -5.09 9.78
N SER A 73 10.88 -6.14 9.11
CA SER A 73 11.65 -6.84 8.08
C SER A 73 10.69 -7.52 7.12
N PHE A 74 11.04 -7.51 5.84
CA PHE A 74 10.34 -8.28 4.82
C PHE A 74 11.34 -8.65 3.71
N GLU A 75 11.09 -9.79 3.08
CA GLU A 75 11.81 -10.18 1.88
C GLU A 75 11.25 -9.40 0.70
N ALA A 76 12.15 -8.80 -0.10
CA ALA A 76 11.74 -8.06 -1.28
C ALA A 76 10.98 -9.01 -2.24
N PRO A 77 9.73 -8.70 -2.62
CA PRO A 77 8.98 -9.58 -3.49
C PRO A 77 9.57 -9.57 -4.90
N SER A 78 9.57 -10.72 -5.56
CA SER A 78 9.83 -10.77 -7.01
C SER A 78 8.64 -10.12 -7.73
N VAL A 79 8.91 -9.09 -8.54
CA VAL A 79 7.88 -8.36 -9.28
C VAL A 79 8.21 -8.38 -10.76
N GLU A 80 7.27 -8.89 -11.55
CA GLU A 80 7.27 -8.83 -13.00
C GLU A 80 6.02 -8.09 -13.47
N VAL A 81 6.21 -7.19 -14.44
CA VAL A 81 5.13 -6.41 -15.04
C VAL A 81 4.93 -6.82 -16.49
N SER A 82 3.67 -6.94 -16.91
CA SER A 82 3.33 -7.27 -18.30
C SER A 82 3.86 -6.19 -19.27
N SER A 83 4.28 -6.62 -20.46
CA SER A 83 4.59 -5.70 -21.56
C SER A 83 3.35 -4.99 -22.13
N SER A 84 2.15 -5.51 -21.84
CA SER A 84 0.88 -4.84 -22.16
C SER A 84 0.52 -3.88 -21.03
N SER A 85 0.47 -2.58 -21.33
CA SER A 85 0.12 -1.54 -20.34
C SER A 85 -1.23 -1.81 -19.67
N ALA A 86 -2.25 -2.23 -20.43
CA ALA A 86 -3.57 -2.56 -19.89
C ALA A 86 -3.52 -3.70 -18.87
N LYS A 87 -2.84 -4.82 -19.22
CA LYS A 87 -2.68 -5.95 -18.31
C LYS A 87 -1.86 -5.58 -17.08
N ALA A 88 -0.83 -4.76 -17.25
CA ALA A 88 0.02 -4.32 -16.16
C ALA A 88 -0.71 -3.39 -15.18
N LEU A 89 -1.58 -2.50 -15.68
CA LEU A 89 -2.44 -1.66 -14.85
C LEU A 89 -3.51 -2.48 -14.12
N ALA A 90 -4.09 -3.50 -14.76
CA ALA A 90 -5.03 -4.41 -14.11
C ALA A 90 -4.36 -5.20 -12.98
N GLN A 91 -3.15 -5.73 -13.21
CA GLN A 91 -2.37 -6.40 -12.17
C GLN A 91 -2.04 -5.46 -11.00
N LEU A 92 -1.68 -4.21 -11.28
CA LEU A 92 -1.46 -3.20 -10.23
C LEU A 92 -2.74 -2.93 -9.44
N LEU A 93 -3.89 -2.79 -10.12
CA LEU A 93 -5.18 -2.58 -9.45
C LEU A 93 -5.53 -3.70 -8.47
N ASP A 94 -5.30 -4.96 -8.86
CA ASP A 94 -5.54 -6.10 -7.99
C ASP A 94 -4.59 -6.09 -6.78
N ASN A 95 -3.31 -5.76 -7.01
CA ASN A 95 -2.33 -5.61 -5.93
C ASN A 95 -2.74 -4.51 -4.93
N GLU A 96 -3.23 -3.36 -5.40
CA GLU A 96 -3.65 -2.26 -4.54
C GLU A 96 -4.90 -2.59 -3.73
N ARG A 97 -5.85 -3.33 -4.30
CA ARG A 97 -7.05 -3.80 -3.57
C ARG A 97 -6.68 -4.75 -2.44
N GLU A 98 -5.76 -5.67 -2.69
CA GLU A 98 -5.24 -6.59 -1.67
C GLU A 98 -4.56 -5.81 -0.54
N ALA A 99 -3.74 -4.81 -0.88
CA ALA A 99 -3.06 -3.98 0.12
C ALA A 99 -4.04 -3.15 0.96
N VAL A 100 -5.09 -2.57 0.35
CA VAL A 100 -6.15 -1.83 1.07
C VAL A 100 -6.88 -2.75 2.06
N ALA A 101 -7.25 -3.96 1.63
CA ALA A 101 -7.93 -4.92 2.50
C ALA A 101 -7.04 -5.29 3.70
N ALA A 102 -5.76 -5.61 3.46
CA ALA A 102 -4.82 -5.95 4.52
C ALA A 102 -4.58 -4.79 5.51
N LEU A 103 -4.51 -3.55 5.03
CA LEU A 103 -4.42 -2.37 5.91
C LEU A 103 -5.66 -2.22 6.80
N HIS A 104 -6.84 -2.45 6.25
CA HIS A 104 -8.09 -2.39 7.00
C HIS A 104 -8.16 -3.51 8.06
N GLU A 105 -7.62 -4.70 7.79
CA GLU A 105 -7.54 -5.78 8.76
C GLU A 105 -6.72 -5.41 10.01
N VAL A 106 -5.67 -4.58 9.87
CA VAL A 106 -4.87 -4.12 11.03
C VAL A 106 -5.74 -3.32 12.03
N ILE A 107 -6.71 -2.55 11.53
CA ILE A 107 -7.64 -1.75 12.37
C ILE A 107 -8.49 -2.65 13.28
N ALA A 108 -8.76 -3.89 12.89
CA ALA A 108 -9.52 -4.81 13.73
C ALA A 108 -8.78 -5.18 15.04
N HIS A 109 -7.48 -4.89 15.12
CA HIS A 109 -6.61 -5.30 16.23
C HIS A 109 -6.06 -4.12 17.05
N SER A 110 -6.34 -2.87 16.66
CA SER A 110 -5.76 -1.68 17.30
C SER A 110 -6.35 -1.36 18.67
N GLY A 111 -7.60 -1.70 18.97
CA GLY A 111 -8.26 -1.35 20.24
C GLY A 111 -8.61 0.16 20.34
N GLN A 112 -9.06 0.61 21.51
CA GLN A 112 -9.63 1.96 21.71
C GLN A 112 -8.87 2.84 22.71
N GLU A 113 -7.58 2.58 22.91
CA GLU A 113 -6.73 3.41 23.77
C GLU A 113 -6.19 4.62 22.99
N PRO A 114 -5.78 5.72 23.64
CA PRO A 114 -5.31 6.92 22.91
C PRO A 114 -4.13 6.67 21.96
N HIS A 115 -3.27 5.69 22.26
CA HIS A 115 -2.16 5.31 21.38
C HIS A 115 -2.62 4.40 20.22
N SER A 116 -3.69 3.64 20.42
CA SER A 116 -4.41 2.88 19.39
C SER A 116 -5.05 3.81 18.37
N GLU A 117 -5.72 4.87 18.84
CA GLU A 117 -6.34 5.88 17.97
C GLU A 117 -5.30 6.50 17.01
N ALA A 118 -4.08 6.74 17.50
CA ALA A 118 -3.01 7.27 16.67
C ALA A 118 -2.53 6.29 15.57
N LEU A 119 -2.63 4.98 15.81
CA LEU A 119 -2.36 3.96 14.80
C LEU A 119 -3.52 3.86 13.81
N GLU A 120 -4.76 3.81 14.29
CA GLU A 120 -5.96 3.78 13.46
C GLU A 120 -6.00 4.96 12.50
N HIS A 121 -5.81 6.18 13.01
CA HIS A 121 -5.77 7.37 12.17
C HIS A 121 -4.65 7.34 11.14
N LEU A 122 -3.48 6.78 11.46
CA LEU A 122 -2.44 6.59 10.44
C LEU A 122 -2.94 5.64 9.35
N LEU A 123 -3.48 4.49 9.73
CA LEU A 123 -3.99 3.48 8.80
C LEU A 123 -5.09 4.04 7.91
N GLU A 124 -6.04 4.79 8.47
CA GLU A 124 -7.09 5.49 7.72
C GLU A 124 -6.49 6.44 6.66
N HIS A 125 -5.45 7.21 7.02
CA HIS A 125 -4.79 8.10 6.06
C HIS A 125 -4.10 7.33 4.92
N VAL A 126 -3.42 6.23 5.24
CA VAL A 126 -2.78 5.36 4.23
C VAL A 126 -3.83 4.70 3.35
N ILE A 127 -4.90 4.16 3.94
CA ILE A 127 -6.04 3.55 3.23
C ILE A 127 -6.68 4.57 2.30
N MET A 128 -6.96 5.79 2.77
CA MET A 128 -7.51 6.85 1.91
C MET A 128 -6.59 7.17 0.72
N ARG A 129 -5.28 7.24 0.93
CA ARG A 129 -4.31 7.48 -0.15
C ARG A 129 -4.32 6.33 -1.16
N LYS A 130 -4.27 5.08 -0.70
CA LYS A 130 -4.38 3.91 -1.57
C LYS A 130 -5.71 3.81 -2.29
N GLN A 131 -6.82 4.14 -1.63
CA GLN A 131 -8.12 4.12 -2.27
C GLN A 131 -8.18 5.11 -3.45
N ARG A 132 -7.56 6.29 -3.32
CA ARG A 132 -7.41 7.21 -4.47
C ARG A 132 -6.57 6.63 -5.61
N GLN A 133 -5.55 5.83 -5.30
CA GLN A 133 -4.78 5.11 -6.32
C GLN A 133 -5.65 4.04 -7.01
N VAL A 134 -6.41 3.25 -6.24
CA VAL A 134 -7.37 2.28 -6.74
C VAL A 134 -8.39 2.94 -7.65
N ASP A 135 -8.99 4.05 -7.23
CA ASP A 135 -9.99 4.78 -8.02
C ASP A 135 -9.40 5.27 -9.34
N PHE A 136 -8.19 5.84 -9.31
CA PHE A 136 -7.47 6.23 -10.52
C PHE A 136 -7.25 5.04 -11.46
N LEU A 137 -6.80 3.90 -10.94
CA LEU A 137 -6.54 2.69 -11.72
C LEU A 137 -7.83 2.09 -12.28
N VAL A 138 -8.94 2.13 -11.54
CA VAL A 138 -10.27 1.72 -12.04
C VAL A 138 -10.67 2.57 -13.24
N HIS A 139 -10.43 3.88 -13.21
CA HIS A 139 -10.72 4.75 -14.34
C HIS A 139 -9.76 4.52 -15.51
N ALA A 140 -8.46 4.34 -15.23
CA ALA A 140 -7.44 4.11 -16.25
C ALA A 140 -7.60 2.76 -16.98
N THR A 141 -8.12 1.74 -16.31
CA THR A 141 -8.32 0.39 -16.88
C THR A 141 -9.64 0.22 -17.62
N ARG A 142 -10.62 1.11 -17.41
CA ARG A 142 -11.91 1.13 -18.13
C ARG A 142 -11.89 1.93 -19.43
N ALA A 143 -10.83 2.69 -19.68
CA ALA A 143 -10.72 3.59 -20.83
C ALA A 143 -10.23 2.90 -22.11
N ASP A 144 -10.00 1.58 -22.06
CA ASP A 144 -9.67 0.72 -23.21
C ASP A 144 -10.89 -0.08 -23.70
#